data_AF-A0A497ELF4-F1
#
_entry.id   AF-A0A497ELF4-F1
#
_cell.length_a   1.000
_cell.length_b   1.000
_cell.length_c   1.000
_cell.angle_alpha   90.00
_cell.angle_beta   90.00
_cell.angle_gamma   90.00
#
_symmetry.space_group_name_H-M   'P 1'
#
loop_
_entity.id
_entity.type
_entity.pdbx_description
1 polymer ?
#
loop_
_entity_poly.entity_id
_entity_poly.type
_entity_poly.pdbx_seq_one_letter_code
_entity_poly.pdbx_strand_id
1 'polypeptide(L)' 'MVRYVITVDVCEDEINVDVGKDGKYVDEASFHISEVEEFGEYMEWVTTAIMREIMGEHVLKQRGK' A
#
# COMPACT_ATOMS: atom_id res chain seq x y z
N MET A 1 -4.43 12.85 -14.51
CA MET A 1 -4.87 11.52 -14.09
C MET A 1 -3.87 11.05 -13.05
N VAL A 2 -4.32 10.81 -11.81
CA VAL A 2 -3.46 10.32 -10.73
C VAL A 2 -3.24 8.82 -10.94
N ARG A 3 -2.01 8.34 -10.86
CA ARG A 3 -1.68 6.92 -10.99
C ARG A 3 -1.13 6.39 -9.68
N TYR A 4 -1.77 5.35 -9.15
CA TYR A 4 -1.23 4.54 -8.07
C TYR A 4 -0.68 3.22 -8.63
N VAL A 5 0.39 2.74 -8.01
CA VAL A 5 0.99 1.42 -8.26
C VAL A 5 1.19 0.77 -6.91
N ILE A 6 0.61 -0.41 -6.72
CA ILE A 6 0.88 -1.27 -5.57
C ILE A 6 1.71 -2.44 -6.12
N THR A 7 2.92 -2.60 -5.60
CA THR A 7 3.79 -3.74 -5.90
C THR A 7 3.72 -4.68 -4.71
N VAL A 8 3.44 -5.96 -4.96
CA VAL A 8 3.49 -7.00 -3.93
C VAL A 8 4.56 -7.99 -4.36
N ASP A 9 5.62 -8.09 -3.56
CA ASP A 9 6.69 -9.06 -3.73
C ASP A 9 6.58 -10.13 -2.65
N VAL A 10 6.59 -11.39 -3.07
CA VAL A 10 6.46 -12.54 -2.17
C VAL A 10 7.74 -13.37 -2.30
N CYS A 11 8.53 -13.39 -1.24
CA CYS A 11 9.81 -14.11 -1.19
C CYS A 11 9.85 -14.98 0.05
N GLU A 12 10.12 -16.27 -0.14
CA GLU A 12 10.25 -17.29 0.91
C GLU A 12 9.10 -17.27 1.94
N ASP A 13 9.31 -16.55 3.04
CA ASP A 13 8.44 -16.43 4.20
C ASP A 13 7.90 -15.00 4.43
N GLU A 14 8.13 -14.07 3.51
CA GLU A 14 7.77 -12.66 3.63
C GLU A 14 6.95 -12.17 2.42
N ILE A 15 6.03 -11.24 2.71
CA ILE A 15 5.20 -10.49 1.77
C ILE A 15 5.55 -9.02 1.95
N ASN A 16 6.17 -8.42 0.94
CA ASN A 16 6.52 -7.00 0.92
C ASN A 16 5.58 -6.26 -0.01
N VAL A 17 5.04 -5.13 0.46
CA VAL A 17 4.12 -4.29 -0.30
C VAL A 17 4.69 -2.88 -0.38
N ASP A 18 4.86 -2.38 -1.60
CA ASP A 18 5.25 -1.00 -1.88
C ASP A 18 4.14 -0.26 -2.59
N VAL A 19 3.82 0.96 -2.13
CA VAL A 19 2.82 1.82 -2.74
C VAL A 19 3.45 3.08 -3.29
N GLY A 20 3.27 3.29 -4.60
CA GLY A 20 3.71 4.46 -5.33
C GLY A 20 2.54 5.28 -5.88
N LYS A 21 2.70 6.60 -5.91
CA LYS A 21 1.80 7.57 -6.52
C LYS A 21 2.57 8.48 -7.47
N ASP A 22 2.18 8.51 -8.73
CA ASP A 22 2.78 9.35 -9.78
C ASP A 22 4.32 9.21 -9.84
N GLY A 23 4.81 7.98 -9.67
CA GLY A 23 6.24 7.66 -9.66
C GLY A 23 6.97 8.02 -8.35
N LYS A 24 6.26 8.51 -7.33
CA LYS A 24 6.82 8.76 -5.99
C LYS A 24 6.33 7.70 -5.02
N TYR A 25 7.21 7.25 -4.16
CA TYR A 25 6.88 6.35 -3.08
C TYR A 25 5.99 7.06 -2.02
N VAL A 26 4.98 6.34 -1.49
CA VAL A 26 4.04 6.89 -0.50
C VAL A 26 3.86 6.02 0.74
N ASP A 27 4.01 4.69 0.65
CA ASP A 27 3.87 3.77 1.78
C ASP A 27 4.56 2.41 1.50
N GLU A 28 4.93 1.69 2.55
CA GLU A 28 5.36 0.28 2.51
C GLU A 28 4.83 -0.49 3.72
N ALA A 29 4.70 -1.79 3.55
CA ALA A 29 4.52 -2.74 4.65
C ALA A 29 5.16 -4.08 4.31
N SER A 30 5.62 -4.79 5.34
CA SER A 30 6.18 -6.14 5.24
C SER A 30 5.44 -7.02 6.24
N PHE A 31 5.12 -8.24 5.82
CA PHE A 31 4.39 -9.22 6.60
C PHE A 31 5.04 -10.58 6.46
N HIS A 32 5.16 -11.33 7.54
CA HIS A 32 5.50 -12.73 7.44
C HIS A 32 4.33 -13.51 6.81
N ILE A 33 4.59 -14.62 6.13
CA ILE A 33 3.56 -15.42 5.44
C ILE A 33 2.55 -16.06 6.41
N SER A 34 2.83 -16.07 7.71
CA SER A 34 1.86 -16.44 8.74
C SER A 34 0.87 -15.33 9.08
N GLU A 35 1.16 -14.09 8.68
CA GLU A 35 0.40 -12.87 9.00
C GLU A 35 -0.53 -12.47 7.82
N VAL A 36 -1.09 -13.46 7.12
CA VAL A 36 -1.95 -13.23 5.93
C VAL A 36 -3.18 -12.39 6.27
N GLU A 37 -3.72 -12.51 7.48
CA GLU A 37 -4.86 -11.68 7.92
C GLU A 37 -4.46 -10.20 7.99
N GLU A 38 -3.31 -9.89 8.58
CA GLU A 38 -2.78 -8.52 8.69
C GLU A 38 -2.44 -7.93 7.32
N PHE A 39 -1.87 -8.74 6.42
CA PHE A 39 -1.69 -8.37 5.02
C PHE A 39 -3.02 -8.04 4.34
N GLY A 40 -4.07 -8.83 4.57
CA GLY A 40 -5.41 -8.59 4.05
C GLY A 40 -6.00 -7.27 4.54
N GLU A 41 -5.91 -7.01 5.84
CA GLU A 41 -6.35 -5.76 6.47
C GLU A 41 -5.59 -4.54 5.90
N TYR A 42 -4.28 -4.66 5.71
CA TYR A 42 -3.47 -3.62 5.09
C TYR A 42 -3.91 -3.33 3.66
N MET A 43 -4.14 -4.38 2.86
CA MET A 43 -4.59 -4.23 1.47
C MET A 43 -5.98 -3.58 1.38
N GLU A 44 -6.91 -3.94 2.26
CA GLU A 44 -8.22 -3.29 2.34
C GLU A 44 -8.08 -1.80 2.72
N TRP A 45 -7.28 -1.51 3.74
CA TRP A 45 -7.04 -0.14 4.20
C TRP A 45 -6.42 0.74 3.09
N VAL A 46 -5.35 0.26 2.45
CA VAL A 46 -4.59 1.07 1.48
C VAL A 46 -5.37 1.28 0.19
N THR A 47 -6.09 0.27 -0.29
CA THR A 47 -6.95 0.41 -1.47
C THR A 47 -8.13 1.34 -1.18
N THR A 48 -8.72 1.28 0.02
CA THR A 48 -9.75 2.23 0.46
C THR A 48 -9.21 3.65 0.49
N ALA A 49 -8.02 3.87 1.05
CA ALA A 49 -7.38 5.19 1.09
C ALA A 49 -7.13 5.75 -0.32
N ILE A 50 -6.64 4.92 -1.24
CA ILE A 50 -6.45 5.27 -2.65
C ILE A 50 -7.77 5.66 -3.31
N MET A 51 -8.84 4.86 -3.13
CA MET A 51 -10.14 5.14 -3.72
C MET A 51 -10.73 6.45 -3.21
N ARG A 52 -10.66 6.70 -1.90
CA ARG A 52 -11.12 7.95 -1.29
C ARG A 52 -10.36 9.15 -1.85
N GLU A 53 -9.06 9.02 -2.08
CA GLU A 53 -8.26 10.07 -2.70
C GLU A 53 -8.58 10.32 -4.17
N ILE A 54 -8.83 9.26 -4.94
CA ILE A 54 -9.32 9.39 -6.33
C ILE A 54 -10.69 10.11 -6.35
N MET A 55 -11.53 9.91 -5.33
CA MET A 55 -12.81 10.60 -5.16
C MET A 55 -12.69 12.04 -4.62
N GLY A 56 -11.47 12.50 -4.30
CA GLY A 56 -11.18 13.87 -3.88
C GLY A 56 -10.96 14.06 -2.37
N GLU A 57 -10.86 12.98 -1.58
CA GLU A 57 -10.57 13.04 -0.15
C GLU A 57 -9.06 12.97 0.14
N HIS A 58 -8.51 13.81 1.00
CA HIS A 58 -7.08 13.75 1.33
C HIS A 58 -6.79 12.68 2.40
N VAL A 59 -6.38 11.47 1.98
CA VAL A 59 -6.20 10.32 2.90
C VAL A 59 -4.75 9.85 3.06
N LEU A 60 -3.94 9.82 1.99
CA LEU A 60 -2.54 9.37 2.07
C LEU A 60 -1.57 10.55 2.14
N LYS A 61 -0.56 10.43 3.01
CA LYS A 61 0.57 11.38 3.14
C LYS A 61 1.87 10.60 3.16
N GLN A 62 2.93 11.18 2.57
CA GLN A 62 4.27 10.60 2.63
C GLN A 62 4.68 10.41 4.09
N ARG A 63 4.97 9.16 4.50
CA ARG A 63 5.71 8.90 5.73
C ARG A 63 7.15 9.32 5.49
N GLY A 64 7.56 10.43 6.11
CA GLY A 64 8.95 10.88 6.07
C GLY A 64 9.84 9.87 6.79
N LYS A 65 10.98 9.55 6.19
CA LYS A 65 12.08 8.82 6.84
C LYS A 65 12.62 9.58 8.05
#